data_AF-A0A7K4HD19-F1
#
_entry.id   AF-A0A7K4HD19-F1
#
_cell.length_a   1.000
_cell.length_b   1.000
_cell.length_c   1.000
_cell.angle_alpha   90.00
_cell.angle_beta   90.00
_cell.angle_gamma   90.00
#
_symmetry.space_group_name_H-M   'P 1'
#
loop_
_entity.id
_entity.type
_entity.pdbx_description
1 polymer ?
#
loop_
_entity_poly.entity_id
_entity_poly.type
_entity_poly.pdbx_seq_one_letter_code
_entity_poly.pdbx_strand_id
1 'polypeptide(L)' 'MAKWECGACGYVYDEEKEDTKFKDLPDDWVCPVCGVDKSFFTQI' A
#
# COMPACT_ATOMS: atom_id res chain seq x y z
N MET A 1 3.99 0.59 -13.38
CA MET A 1 3.23 -0.37 -12.53
C MET A 1 2.23 0.44 -11.71
N ALA A 2 1.37 -0.21 -10.90
CA ALA A 2 0.35 0.51 -10.13
C ALA A 2 0.97 1.21 -8.91
N LYS A 3 0.40 2.35 -8.51
CA LYS A 3 0.73 3.00 -7.24
C LYS A 3 -0.51 3.00 -6.36
N TRP A 4 -0.30 2.93 -5.06
CA TRP A 4 -1.37 2.88 -4.08
C TRP A 4 -1.11 3.90 -2.99
N GLU A 5 -2.06 4.79 -2.75
CA GLU A 5 -1.96 5.81 -1.71
C GLU A 5 -2.82 5.42 -0.50
N CYS A 6 -2.21 5.49 0.67
CA CYS A 6 -2.89 5.35 1.96
C CYS A 6 -3.71 6.61 2.24
N GLY A 7 -5.04 6.51 2.21
CA GLY A 7 -5.95 7.62 2.49
C GLY A 7 -5.88 8.15 3.93
N ALA A 8 -5.27 7.42 4.87
CA ALA A 8 -5.14 7.84 6.27
C ALA A 8 -3.91 8.75 6.52
N CYS A 9 -2.80 8.54 5.81
CA CYS A 9 -1.54 9.26 6.07
C CYS A 9 -0.81 9.78 4.82
N GLY A 10 -1.26 9.44 3.61
CA GLY A 10 -0.62 9.84 2.36
C GLY A 10 0.60 9.01 1.95
N TYR A 11 0.89 7.89 2.63
CA TYR A 11 1.96 6.99 2.20
C TYR A 11 1.65 6.39 0.82
N VAL A 12 2.62 6.41 -0.09
CA VAL A 12 2.49 5.84 -1.44
C VAL A 12 3.31 4.56 -1.55
N TYR A 13 2.63 3.44 -1.82
CA TYR A 13 3.24 2.19 -2.24
C TYR A 13 3.42 2.20 -3.76
N ASP A 14 4.66 2.09 -4.22
CA ASP A 14 5.02 2.16 -5.64
C ASP A 14 5.49 0.80 -6.11
N GLU A 15 4.65 0.05 -6.85
CA GLU A 15 4.98 -1.31 -7.30
C GLU A 15 6.21 -1.35 -8.23
N GLU A 16 6.68 -0.21 -8.77
CA GLU A 16 7.93 -0.16 -9.55
C GLU A 16 9.19 -0.15 -8.67
N LYS A 17 9.04 0.26 -7.40
CA LYS A 17 10.13 0.35 -6.42
C LYS A 17 10.15 -0.85 -5.48
N GLU A 18 9.10 -1.65 -5.51
CA GLU A 18 8.88 -2.78 -4.62
C GLU A 18 8.96 -4.07 -5.44
N ASP A 19 9.50 -5.14 -4.86
CA ASP A 19 9.57 -6.44 -5.52
C ASP A 19 8.21 -7.17 -5.56
N THR A 20 7.21 -6.65 -4.84
CA THR A 20 5.90 -7.29 -4.64
C THR A 20 4.79 -6.36 -5.14
N LYS A 21 3.72 -6.92 -5.73
CA LYS A 21 2.53 -6.13 -6.07
C LYS A 21 1.70 -5.90 -4.81
N PHE A 22 1.00 -4.78 -4.72
CA PHE A 22 0.18 -4.47 -3.56
C PHE A 22 -0.89 -5.55 -3.29
N LYS A 23 -1.45 -6.11 -4.36
CA LYS A 23 -2.44 -7.21 -4.28
C LYS A 23 -1.85 -8.51 -3.73
N ASP A 24 -0.56 -8.74 -3.94
CA ASP A 24 0.15 -9.94 -3.49
C ASP A 24 0.71 -9.81 -2.06
N LEU A 25 0.60 -8.63 -1.45
CA LEU A 25 0.96 -8.43 -0.05
C LEU A 25 0.10 -9.31 0.87
N PRO A 26 0.68 -9.86 1.95
CA PRO A 26 -0.05 -10.62 2.97
C PRO A 26 -1.29 -9.89 3.52
N ASP A 27 -2.27 -10.65 4.01
CA ASP A 27 -3.51 -10.09 4.56
C ASP A 27 -3.30 -9.32 5.87
N ASP A 28 -2.23 -9.63 6.60
CA ASP A 28 -1.79 -8.95 7.83
C ASP A 28 -0.86 -7.77 7.57
N TRP A 29 -0.55 -7.47 6.30
CA TRP A 29 0.24 -6.29 5.96
C TRP A 29 -0.51 -5.01 6.33
N VAL A 30 0.22 -4.10 6.94
CA VAL A 30 -0.27 -2.78 7.35
C VAL A 30 0.60 -1.67 6.77
N CYS A 31 0.02 -0.49 6.64
CA CYS A 31 0.75 0.71 6.23
C CYS A 31 1.97 0.90 7.14
N PRO A 32 3.20 0.96 6.59
CA PRO A 32 4.42 1.07 7.39
C PRO A 32 4.54 2.41 8.14
N VAL A 33 3.72 3.40 7.77
CA VAL A 33 3.72 4.74 8.37
C VAL A 33 2.71 4.86 9.50
N CYS A 34 1.48 4.37 9.33
CA CYS A 34 0.39 4.58 10.31
C CYS A 34 -0.28 3.31 10.83
N GLY A 35 0.05 2.13 10.31
CA GLY A 35 -0.44 0.85 10.83
C GLY A 35 -1.88 0.46 10.45
N VAL A 36 -2.55 1.24 9.59
CA VAL A 36 -3.86 0.84 9.03
C VAL A 36 -3.70 -0.28 8.01
N ASP A 37 -4.73 -1.10 7.84
CA ASP A 37 -4.71 -2.21 6.89
C ASP A 37 -4.89 -1.77 5.43
N LYS A 38 -4.81 -2.75 4.51
CA LYS A 38 -4.87 -2.54 3.06
C LYS A 38 -6.17 -1.89 2.58
N SER A 39 -7.26 -1.92 3.35
CA SER A 39 -8.54 -1.31 2.95
C SER A 39 -8.49 0.22 2.85
N PHE A 40 -7.50 0.86 3.48
CA PHE A 40 -7.28 2.31 3.40
C PHE A 40 -6.51 2.76 2.16
N PHE A 41 -6.08 1.83 1.30
CA PHE A 41 -5.31 2.15 0.10
C PHE A 41 -6.20 2.25 -1.14
N THR A 42 -5.99 3.29 -1.91
CA THR A 42 -6.63 3.48 -3.23
C THR A 42 -5.57 3.48 -4.31
N GLN A 43 -5.84 2.83 -5.43
CA GLN A 43 -4.96 2.86 -6.59
C GLN A 43 -4.98 4.25 -7.25
N ILE A 44 -3.80 4.80 -7.55
CA ILE A 44 -3.59 6.09 -8.23
C ILE A 44 -2.77 5.93 -9.51
#